data_AF-A0A8S3WCE4-F1
#
_entry.id   AF-A0A8S3WCE4-F1
#
_cell.length_a   1.000
_cell.length_b   1.000
_cell.length_c   1.000
_cell.angle_alpha   90.00
_cell.angle_beta   90.00
_cell.angle_gamma   90.00
#
_symmetry.space_group_name_H-M   'P 1'
#
loop_
_entity.id
_entity.type
_entity.pdbx_description
1 polymer ?
#
loop_
_entity_poly.entity_id
_entity_poly.type
_entity_poly.pdbx_seq_one_letter_code
_entity_poly.pdbx_strand_id
1 'polypeptide(L)'
;MVSETGPAPNQADTVAFWRGLWSEPVNHSEGPWTEVVASQCVSIMPMDPVIITPNDVAEAVRRVPNWKSQGLDRLHQYWLKEFMVCHAVLTRQFQEALN
;
A
#
# COMPACT_ATOMS: atom_id res chain seq x y z
N MET A 1 23.37 26.63 -17.49
CA MET A 1 22.59 25.82 -16.53
C MET A 1 23.59 25.29 -15.52
N VAL A 2 23.57 25.82 -14.29
CA VAL A 2 24.50 25.39 -13.24
C VAL A 2 23.89 24.15 -12.61
N SER A 3 24.51 22.98 -12.82
CA SER A 3 24.17 21.77 -12.10
C SER A 3 24.68 21.92 -10.67
N GLU A 4 23.78 22.14 -9.71
CA GLU A 4 24.12 22.13 -8.29
C GLU A 4 24.41 20.69 -7.85
N THR A 5 25.64 20.21 -8.04
CA THR A 5 26.12 18.99 -7.40
C THR A 5 26.73 19.36 -6.03
N GLY A 6 25.87 19.61 -5.05
CA GLY A 6 26.28 19.71 -3.65
C GLY A 6 26.76 18.34 -3.12
N PRO A 7 27.61 18.32 -2.07
CA PRO A 7 28.01 17.07 -1.42
C PRO A 7 26.78 16.31 -0.91
N ALA A 8 26.80 14.97 -1.01
CA ALA A 8 25.70 14.14 -0.55
C ALA A 8 25.42 14.38 0.96
N PRO A 9 24.14 14.52 1.36
CA PRO A 9 23.80 14.75 2.75
C PRO A 9 24.20 13.55 3.63
N ASN A 10 24.56 13.84 4.87
CA ASN A 10 24.88 12.81 5.86
C ASN A 10 23.64 11.92 6.11
N GLN A 11 23.87 10.65 6.48
CA GLN A 11 22.81 9.70 6.81
C GLN A 11 21.92 10.20 7.94
N ALA A 12 22.51 10.84 8.96
CA ALA A 12 21.76 11.39 10.08
C ALA A 12 20.79 12.50 9.63
N ASP A 13 21.25 13.41 8.78
CA ASP A 13 20.45 14.53 8.27
C ASP A 13 19.32 14.02 7.37
N THR A 14 19.60 13.01 6.55
CA THR A 14 18.59 12.36 5.70
C THR A 14 17.50 11.69 6.54
N VAL A 15 17.89 10.95 7.58
CA VAL A 15 16.94 10.30 8.49
C VAL A 15 16.12 11.34 9.26
N ALA A 16 16.75 12.40 9.76
CA ALA A 16 16.06 13.47 10.49
C ALA A 16 15.03 14.19 9.60
N PHE A 17 15.41 14.49 8.35
CA PHE A 17 14.52 15.09 7.36
C PHE A 17 13.27 14.23 7.10
N TRP A 18 13.46 12.95 6.74
CA TRP A 18 12.32 12.07 6.44
C TRP A 18 11.48 11.76 7.69
N ARG A 19 12.10 11.66 8.87
CA ARG A 19 11.38 11.49 10.13
C ARG A 19 10.47 12.67 10.42
N GLY A 20 10.96 13.91 10.29
CA GLY A 20 10.14 15.10 10.50
C GLY A 20 8.95 15.16 9.53
N LEU A 21 9.14 14.72 8.28
CA LEU A 21 8.07 14.72 7.29
C LEU A 21 7.02 13.63 7.54
N TRP A 22 7.42 12.41 7.95
CA TRP A 22 6.54 11.23 7.96
C TRP A 22 6.11 10.77 9.35
N SER A 23 6.80 11.17 10.41
CA SER A 23 6.54 10.72 11.78
C SER A 23 5.83 11.75 12.63
N GLU A 24 5.80 13.02 12.21
CA GLU A 24 5.08 14.07 12.92
C GLU A 24 3.63 14.13 12.42
N PRO A 25 2.63 14.08 13.32
CA PRO A 25 1.25 14.27 12.93
C PRO A 25 1.04 15.71 12.45
N VAL A 26 0.66 15.87 11.19
CA VAL A 26 0.31 17.17 10.60
C VAL A 26 -1.15 17.15 10.18
N ASN A 27 -1.88 18.23 10.45
CA ASN A 27 -3.22 18.42 9.91
C ASN A 27 -3.10 18.93 8.48
N HIS A 28 -3.34 18.04 7.51
CA HIS A 28 -3.44 18.42 6.12
C HIS A 28 -4.77 19.14 5.88
N SER A 29 -4.72 20.30 5.24
CA SER A 29 -5.92 20.95 4.70
C SER A 29 -6.00 20.64 3.21
N GLU A 30 -7.19 20.24 2.76
CA GLU A 30 -7.42 20.05 1.34
C GLU A 30 -7.36 21.40 0.63
N GLY A 31 -6.54 21.48 -0.42
CA GLY A 31 -6.40 22.70 -1.21
C GLY A 31 -7.51 22.81 -2.27
N PRO A 32 -7.68 24.00 -2.89
CA PRO A 32 -8.70 24.22 -3.93
C PRO A 32 -8.62 23.27 -5.14
N TRP A 33 -7.47 22.62 -5.34
CA TRP A 33 -7.27 21.64 -6.41
C TRP A 33 -8.17 20.40 -6.27
N THR A 34 -8.62 20.06 -5.06
CA THR A 34 -9.52 18.92 -4.84
C THR A 34 -10.88 19.15 -5.47
N GLU A 35 -11.40 20.38 -5.40
CA GLU A 35 -12.66 20.78 -6.07
C GLU A 35 -12.53 20.68 -7.60
N VAL A 36 -11.38 21.08 -8.13
CA VAL A 36 -11.08 20.95 -9.57
C VAL A 36 -11.07 19.48 -9.99
N VAL A 37 -10.38 18.61 -9.25
CA VAL A 37 -10.34 17.17 -9.55
C VAL A 37 -11.72 16.55 -9.36
N ALA A 38 -12.46 16.90 -8.30
CA ALA A 38 -13.83 16.43 -8.09
C ALA A 38 -14.74 16.80 -9.26
N SER A 39 -14.65 18.04 -9.77
CA SER A 39 -15.42 18.49 -10.93
C SER A 39 -15.10 17.72 -12.21
N GLN A 40 -13.83 17.36 -12.42
CA GLN A 40 -13.39 16.54 -13.55
C GLN A 40 -13.88 15.09 -13.43
N CYS A 41 -14.05 14.60 -12.20
CA CYS A 41 -14.51 13.23 -11.92
C CYS A 41 -16.04 13.08 -11.92
N VAL A 42 -16.84 14.16 -12.00
CA VAL A 42 -18.32 14.08 -11.93
C VAL A 42 -18.92 13.14 -12.98
N SER A 43 -18.33 13.09 -14.18
CA SER A 43 -18.81 12.23 -15.27
C SER A 43 -18.24 10.81 -15.22
N ILE A 44 -17.30 10.53 -14.31
CA ILE A 44 -16.69 9.21 -14.16
C ILE A 44 -17.62 8.36 -13.30
N MET A 45 -18.01 7.21 -13.83
CA MET A 45 -18.79 6.24 -13.09
C MET A 45 -17.98 5.77 -11.86
N PRO A 46 -18.57 5.76 -10.65
CA PRO A 46 -17.91 5.19 -9.48
C PRO A 46 -17.48 3.75 -9.74
N MET A 47 -16.35 3.36 -9.15
CA MET A 47 -15.92 1.96 -9.18
C MET A 47 -16.96 1.11 -8.45
N ASP A 48 -17.37 0.01 -9.07
CA ASP A 48 -18.28 -0.95 -8.45
C ASP A 48 -17.67 -1.52 -7.16
N PRO A 49 -18.48 -1.90 -6.16
CA PRO A 49 -18.00 -2.55 -4.96
C PRO A 49 -17.17 -3.78 -5.28
N VAL A 50 -15.90 -3.79 -4.85
CA VAL A 50 -15.01 -4.93 -5.03
C VAL A 50 -15.31 -5.96 -3.94
N ILE A 51 -15.74 -7.15 -4.37
CA ILE A 51 -15.96 -8.30 -3.49
C ILE A 51 -14.79 -9.26 -3.69
N ILE A 52 -13.98 -9.42 -2.64
CA ILE A 52 -12.87 -10.38 -2.65
C ILE A 52 -13.41 -11.75 -2.24
N THR A 53 -13.27 -12.72 -3.13
CA THR A 53 -13.69 -14.11 -2.88
C THR A 53 -12.51 -14.99 -2.46
N PRO A 54 -12.76 -16.16 -1.86
CA PRO A 54 -11.70 -17.13 -1.58
C PRO A 54 -10.93 -17.59 -2.83
N ASN A 55 -11.59 -17.62 -3.98
CA ASN A 55 -10.95 -17.99 -5.24
C ASN A 55 -9.95 -16.92 -5.70
N ASP A 56 -10.26 -15.63 -5.50
CA ASP A 56 -9.35 -14.53 -5.81
C ASP A 56 -8.07 -14.63 -4.97
N VAL A 57 -8.23 -14.95 -3.68
CA VAL A 57 -7.09 -15.19 -2.77
C VAL A 57 -6.28 -16.40 -3.22
N ALA A 58 -6.93 -17.52 -3.57
CA ALA A 58 -6.23 -18.72 -4.02
C ALA A 58 -5.40 -18.45 -5.30
N GLU A 59 -5.99 -17.75 -6.28
CA GLU A 59 -5.30 -17.37 -7.51
C GLU A 59 -4.15 -16.39 -7.27
N ALA A 60 -4.34 -15.42 -6.38
CA ALA A 60 -3.31 -14.46 -6.01
C ALA A 60 -2.13 -15.17 -5.32
N VAL A 61 -2.41 -15.96 -4.30
CA VAL A 61 -1.41 -16.68 -3.49
C VAL A 61 -0.62 -17.67 -4.36
N ARG A 62 -1.26 -18.34 -5.32
CA ARG A 62 -0.59 -19.25 -6.27
C ARG A 62 0.56 -18.57 -7.04
N ARG A 63 0.41 -17.29 -7.37
CA ARG A 63 1.38 -16.51 -8.16
C ARG A 63 2.54 -15.97 -7.33
N VAL A 64 2.44 -16.01 -5.99
CA VAL A 64 3.47 -15.46 -5.10
C VAL A 64 4.71 -16.38 -5.10
N PRO A 65 5.94 -15.89 -5.24
CA PRO A 65 7.13 -16.74 -5.16
C PRO A 65 7.32 -17.31 -3.74
N ASN A 66 7.65 -18.60 -3.65
CA ASN A 66 7.67 -19.35 -2.38
C ASN A 66 8.69 -18.82 -1.37
N TRP A 67 9.88 -18.42 -1.84
CA TRP A 67 11.06 -18.19 -1.00
C TRP A 67 11.47 -16.71 -0.93
N LYS A 68 10.50 -15.78 -0.93
CA LYS A 68 10.80 -14.36 -0.68
C LYS A 68 10.92 -14.04 0.81
N SER A 69 11.64 -12.96 1.12
CA SER A 69 11.78 -12.47 2.49
C SER A 69 10.42 -12.39 3.20
N GLN A 70 10.38 -12.88 4.44
CA GLN A 70 9.17 -12.86 5.25
C GLN A 70 8.85 -11.43 5.71
N GLY A 71 7.57 -11.15 5.91
CA GLY A 71 7.13 -9.89 6.50
C GLY A 71 7.38 -9.82 8.00
N LEU A 72 6.81 -8.81 8.64
CA LEU A 72 6.83 -8.64 10.10
C LEU A 72 6.16 -9.81 10.84
N ASP A 73 5.24 -10.50 10.15
CA ASP A 73 4.52 -11.69 10.61
C ASP A 73 5.37 -12.97 10.61
N ARG A 74 6.57 -12.94 10.01
CA ARG A 74 7.47 -14.10 9.83
C ARG A 74 6.82 -15.28 9.09
N LEU A 75 5.72 -15.05 8.39
CA LEU A 75 5.02 -16.09 7.66
C LEU A 75 5.59 -16.17 6.24
N HIS A 76 6.02 -17.37 5.86
CA HIS A 76 6.55 -17.57 4.51
C HIS A 76 5.40 -17.68 3.49
N GLN A 77 5.60 -17.10 2.30
CA GLN A 77 4.63 -17.21 1.21
C GLN A 77 4.38 -18.66 0.76
N TYR A 78 5.36 -19.55 0.96
CA TYR A 78 5.15 -21.00 0.81
C TYR A 78 3.98 -21.49 1.68
N TRP A 79 3.94 -21.12 2.96
CA TRP A 79 2.89 -21.56 3.88
C TRP A 79 1.54 -20.96 3.55
N LEU A 80 1.50 -19.74 2.99
CA LEU A 80 0.26 -19.17 2.48
C LEU A 80 -0.35 -20.00 1.35
N LYS A 81 0.48 -20.61 0.49
CA LYS A 81 0.00 -21.51 -0.57
C LYS A 81 -0.51 -22.83 -0.03
N GLU A 82 0.24 -23.46 0.88
CA GLU A 82 -0.07 -24.79 1.37
C GLU A 82 -1.22 -24.78 2.40
N PHE A 83 -1.36 -23.71 3.18
CA PHE A 83 -2.42 -23.61 4.18
C PHE A 83 -3.67 -22.93 3.63
N MET A 84 -4.47 -23.72 2.92
CA MET A 84 -5.79 -23.31 2.40
C MET A 84 -6.73 -22.77 3.51
N VAL A 85 -6.56 -23.23 4.75
CA VAL A 85 -7.31 -22.72 5.92
C VAL A 85 -7.08 -21.22 6.12
N CYS A 86 -5.90 -20.70 5.78
CA CYS A 86 -5.59 -19.28 5.86
C CYS A 86 -6.32 -18.45 4.79
N HIS A 87 -6.75 -19.05 3.67
CA HIS A 87 -7.37 -18.30 2.57
C HIS A 87 -8.70 -17.67 2.99
N ALA A 88 -9.48 -18.37 3.82
CA ALA A 88 -10.73 -17.82 4.36
C ALA A 88 -10.47 -16.60 5.26
N VAL A 89 -9.44 -16.66 6.10
CA VAL A 89 -9.04 -15.53 6.97
C VAL A 89 -8.54 -14.37 6.13
N LEU A 90 -7.66 -14.62 5.16
CA LEU A 90 -7.14 -13.60 4.25
C LEU A 90 -8.26 -12.93 3.45
N THR A 91 -9.23 -13.71 2.95
CA THR A 91 -10.39 -13.18 2.23
C THR A 91 -11.14 -12.17 3.10
N ARG A 92 -11.44 -12.54 4.35
CA ARG A 92 -12.11 -11.65 5.30
C ARG A 92 -11.29 -10.39 5.56
N GLN A 93 -10.00 -10.53 5.85
CA GLN A 93 -9.13 -9.39 6.17
C GLN A 93 -8.96 -8.43 4.98
N PHE A 94 -8.83 -8.97 3.76
CA PHE A 94 -8.74 -8.13 2.57
C PHE A 94 -10.07 -7.43 2.27
N GLN A 95 -11.19 -8.10 2.48
CA GLN A 95 -12.50 -7.45 2.34
C GLN A 95 -12.71 -6.37 3.40
N GLU A 96 -12.29 -6.61 4.64
CA GLU A 96 -12.34 -5.61 5.73
C GLU A 96 -11.50 -4.37 5.41
N ALA A 97 -10.36 -4.52 4.73
CA ALA A 97 -9.50 -3.38 4.35
C ALA A 97 -10.06 -2.50 3.21
N LEU A 98 -11.07 -2.99 2.48
CA LEU A 98 -11.75 -2.24 1.42
C LEU A 98 -12.99 -1.48 1.92
N ASN A 99 -13.45 -1.79 3.14
CA ASN A 99 -14.62 -1.18 3.78
C ASN A 99 -14.18 -0.08 4.75
#